data_AF-A0A2R6NV91-F1
#
_entry.id   AF-A0A2R6NV91-F1
#
_cell.length_a   1.000
_cell.length_b   1.000
_cell.length_c   1.000
_cell.angle_alpha   90.00
_cell.angle_beta   90.00
_cell.angle_gamma   90.00
#
_symmetry.space_group_name_H-M   'P 1'
#
loop_
_entity.id
_entity.type
_entity.pdbx_description
1 polymer ?
#
loop_
_entity_poly.entity_id
_entity_poly.type
_entity_poly.pdbx_seq_one_letter_code
_entity_poly.pdbx_strand_id
1 'polypeptide(L)'
;MDKVAELPYKGKRDRASLLAWEDAWQKTLDDLYSEKKTFPQLTPSDAPLPCDLKLELDVDLRAAEVYALQFDVSEEIVKSMAMEDFEKHWLNTPAVHREAFILHGIAITAKGRKEIEPWRRWCPDGTLKAFAADDGRGFLELLRPFMLQDFTSISDSVEPVDIPHPIIDEILSLSKEDTENPSFILPVRHVRVERACLLTLFIQNTIRAFYGKPPSLLYSDPSSDESSAASEVEKAEKKLEEATKYHDGLKMMMATLIPCWHCGVCPREKADGSKLFICSPCKKIGRKIRYCSKTCQMNDWKGGKPPHESVCGNPDADPGTGSEGVFSPSFWKSLKAIDEPYRGCIPSESHELETTPALEHQLALLKSSPYPDYVLIDQESGIETSIHMNHFDMDMEALTKRDWETVNDLFYFISLVFKGHKFSIQQVREQLEREYGVSVLEEPLGKFGPDPTDDEWLSVESVIYIDTARLHDLQENVKFVNDMATNMKRDLGWQ
;
A
#
# COMPACT_ATOMS: atom_id res chain seq x y z
N MET A 1 1.12 5.16 -28.09
CA MET A 1 2.04 4.21 -27.45
C MET A 1 2.32 3.11 -28.47
N ASP A 2 3.39 3.23 -29.28
CA ASP A 2 3.66 2.28 -30.37
C ASP A 2 4.75 1.25 -30.03
N LYS A 3 5.26 1.26 -28.79
CA LYS A 3 6.20 0.24 -28.31
C LYS A 3 5.48 -0.71 -27.36
N VAL A 4 4.85 -1.74 -27.93
CA VAL A 4 4.58 -2.96 -27.16
C VAL A 4 5.95 -3.48 -26.68
N ALA A 5 6.09 -3.74 -25.38
CA ALA A 5 7.34 -4.24 -24.82
C ALA A 5 7.82 -5.46 -25.61
N GLU A 6 9.13 -5.54 -25.86
CA GLU A 6 9.70 -6.78 -26.40
C GLU A 6 9.30 -7.94 -25.48
N LEU A 7 8.99 -9.10 -26.07
CA LEU A 7 8.60 -10.26 -25.30
C LEU A 7 9.64 -10.54 -24.21
N PRO A 8 9.22 -10.89 -22.98
CA PRO A 8 10.12 -11.01 -21.85
C PRO A 8 11.13 -12.17 -21.97
N TYR A 9 11.11 -12.92 -23.08
CA TYR A 9 11.99 -14.04 -23.35
C TYR A 9 12.95 -13.71 -24.49
N LYS A 10 14.26 -13.83 -24.23
CA LYS A 10 15.31 -13.63 -25.25
C LYS A 10 15.43 -14.79 -26.26
N GLY A 11 14.59 -15.83 -26.17
CA GLY A 11 14.59 -16.94 -27.12
C GLY A 11 13.39 -17.90 -27.05
N LYS A 12 13.13 -18.62 -28.15
CA LYS A 12 12.02 -19.60 -28.26
C LYS A 12 12.13 -20.79 -27.29
N ARG A 13 13.35 -21.16 -26.88
CA ARG A 13 13.59 -22.29 -25.95
C ARG A 13 13.06 -22.00 -24.54
N ASP A 14 13.09 -20.75 -24.12
CA ASP A 14 12.70 -20.38 -22.76
C ASP A 14 11.18 -20.48 -22.58
N ARG A 15 10.39 -20.04 -23.58
CA ARG A 15 8.93 -20.14 -23.55
C ARG A 15 8.45 -21.59 -23.51
N ALA A 16 9.01 -22.48 -24.34
CA ALA A 16 8.59 -23.88 -24.37
C ALA A 16 8.88 -24.60 -23.05
N SER A 17 10.02 -24.30 -22.42
CA SER A 17 10.38 -24.82 -21.10
C SER A 17 9.41 -24.35 -20.01
N LEU A 18 9.05 -23.06 -20.02
CA LEU A 18 8.10 -22.51 -19.06
C LEU A 18 6.68 -23.04 -19.25
N LEU A 19 6.24 -23.22 -20.50
CA LEU A 19 4.95 -23.84 -20.79
C LEU A 19 4.91 -25.28 -20.26
N ALA A 20 5.96 -26.07 -20.51
CA ALA A 20 6.03 -27.44 -20.00
C ALA A 20 6.02 -27.49 -18.46
N TRP A 21 6.70 -26.53 -17.80
CA TRP A 21 6.66 -26.38 -16.34
C TRP A 21 5.26 -26.03 -15.84
N GLU A 22 4.58 -25.10 -16.51
CA GLU A 22 3.22 -24.70 -16.14
C GLU A 22 2.18 -25.80 -16.40
N ASP A 23 2.30 -26.52 -17.52
CA ASP A 23 1.42 -27.65 -17.86
C ASP A 23 1.56 -28.79 -16.83
N ALA A 24 2.79 -29.06 -16.38
CA ALA A 24 3.04 -30.04 -15.32
C ALA A 24 2.39 -29.61 -14.00
N TRP A 25 2.41 -28.31 -13.69
CA TRP A 25 1.74 -27.76 -12.52
C TRP A 25 0.21 -27.84 -12.64
N GLN A 26 -0.36 -27.44 -13.78
CA GLN A 26 -1.79 -27.55 -14.04
C GLN A 26 -2.27 -29.00 -13.89
N LYS A 27 -1.52 -29.97 -14.39
CA LYS A 27 -1.83 -31.39 -14.20
C LYS A 27 -1.83 -31.79 -12.72
N THR A 28 -0.89 -31.28 -11.93
CA THR A 28 -0.83 -31.54 -10.49
C THR A 28 -2.07 -30.98 -9.79
N LEU A 29 -2.54 -29.79 -10.17
CA LEU A 29 -3.78 -29.21 -9.66
C LEU A 29 -5.00 -30.01 -10.11
N ASP A 30 -5.06 -30.40 -11.38
CA ASP A 30 -6.15 -31.22 -11.92
C ASP A 30 -6.21 -32.57 -11.17
N ASP A 31 -5.08 -33.22 -10.90
CA ASP A 31 -5.01 -34.47 -10.13
C ASP A 31 -5.44 -34.23 -8.66
N LEU A 32 -4.97 -33.14 -8.03
CA LEU A 32 -5.30 -32.76 -6.65
C LEU A 32 -6.81 -32.49 -6.46
N TYR A 33 -7.47 -31.88 -7.45
CA TYR A 33 -8.86 -31.44 -7.36
C TYR A 33 -9.87 -32.32 -8.11
N SER A 34 -9.44 -33.23 -8.99
CA SER A 34 -10.33 -34.16 -9.71
C SER A 34 -10.80 -35.32 -8.85
N GLU A 35 -9.97 -35.73 -7.89
CA GLU A 35 -10.38 -36.67 -6.87
C GLU A 35 -11.31 -35.93 -5.91
N LYS A 36 -12.62 -36.21 -5.94
CA LYS A 36 -13.55 -35.93 -4.83
C LYS A 36 -13.17 -36.69 -3.54
N LYS A 37 -11.88 -36.96 -3.31
CA LYS A 37 -11.37 -37.20 -1.98
C LYS A 37 -11.73 -35.92 -1.26
N THR A 38 -12.75 -35.98 -0.42
CA THR A 38 -12.93 -35.05 0.67
C THR A 38 -11.53 -34.74 1.15
N PHE A 39 -11.04 -33.52 0.88
CA PHE A 39 -9.83 -33.04 1.52
C PHE A 39 -9.99 -33.45 2.98
N PRO A 40 -8.97 -34.08 3.61
CA PRO A 40 -9.10 -34.50 4.99
C PRO A 40 -9.65 -33.28 5.71
N GLN A 41 -10.93 -33.35 6.13
CA GLN A 41 -11.51 -32.27 6.91
C GLN A 41 -10.54 -32.14 8.06
N LEU A 42 -10.05 -30.93 8.32
CA LEU A 42 -9.08 -30.71 9.39
C LEU A 42 -9.65 -31.39 10.63
N THR A 43 -9.16 -32.58 10.97
CA THR A 43 -9.80 -33.34 12.03
C THR A 43 -9.27 -32.80 13.34
N PRO A 44 -10.03 -32.83 14.44
CA PRO A 44 -9.54 -32.40 15.74
C PRO A 44 -8.26 -33.12 16.20
N SER A 45 -7.94 -34.29 15.61
CA SER A 45 -6.69 -35.01 15.84
C SER A 45 -5.47 -34.41 15.12
N ASP A 46 -5.71 -33.63 14.06
CA ASP A 46 -4.68 -32.93 13.28
C ASP A 46 -4.55 -31.47 13.72
N ALA A 47 -5.43 -31.01 14.63
CA ALA A 47 -5.36 -29.68 15.20
C ALA A 47 -4.00 -29.51 15.91
N PRO A 48 -3.23 -28.45 15.58
CA PRO A 48 -2.00 -28.14 16.29
C PRO A 48 -2.27 -28.08 17.79
N LEU A 49 -1.25 -28.45 18.58
CA LEU A 49 -1.18 -28.15 20.01
C LEU A 49 -1.62 -26.70 20.28
N PRO A 50 -2.16 -26.39 21.49
CA PRO A 50 -2.79 -25.10 21.82
C PRO A 50 -2.09 -23.91 21.18
N CYS A 51 -2.88 -23.05 20.51
CA CYS A 51 -2.46 -21.95 19.63
C CYS A 51 -1.01 -21.50 19.86
N ASP A 52 -0.15 -21.84 18.90
CA ASP A 52 1.20 -21.28 18.85
C ASP A 52 1.06 -19.77 18.62
N LEU A 53 1.22 -18.98 19.69
CA LEU A 53 1.16 -17.52 19.65
C LEU A 53 2.12 -16.95 18.58
N LYS A 54 3.21 -17.66 18.29
CA LYS A 54 4.13 -17.29 17.22
C LYS A 54 3.47 -17.40 15.85
N LEU A 55 2.73 -18.49 15.58
CA LEU A 55 2.01 -18.66 14.32
C LEU A 55 0.92 -17.60 14.16
N GLU A 56 0.21 -17.23 15.23
CA GLU A 56 -0.80 -16.18 15.18
C GLU A 56 -0.18 -14.83 14.78
N LEU A 57 0.90 -14.45 15.47
CA LEU A 57 1.66 -13.25 15.15
C LEU A 57 2.23 -13.28 13.72
N ASP A 58 2.79 -14.41 13.29
CA ASP A 58 3.33 -14.58 11.93
C ASP A 58 2.22 -14.42 10.86
N VAL A 59 1.02 -14.92 11.12
CA VAL A 59 -0.14 -14.76 10.22
C VAL A 59 -0.62 -13.30 10.20
N ASP A 60 -0.69 -12.63 11.34
CA ASP A 60 -1.06 -11.21 11.44
C ASP A 60 -0.07 -10.32 10.68
N LEU A 61 1.23 -10.53 10.91
CA LEU A 61 2.31 -9.85 10.21
C LEU A 61 2.17 -10.04 8.71
N ARG A 62 1.99 -11.29 8.27
CA ARG A 62 1.86 -11.59 6.84
C ARG A 62 0.59 -10.98 6.26
N ALA A 63 -0.53 -11.01 6.98
CA ALA A 63 -1.78 -10.38 6.55
C ALA A 63 -1.57 -8.88 6.31
N ALA A 64 -0.89 -8.20 7.24
CA ALA A 64 -0.56 -6.79 7.10
C ALA A 64 0.35 -6.49 5.91
N GLU A 65 1.39 -7.30 5.69
CA GLU A 65 2.29 -7.18 4.53
C GLU A 65 1.55 -7.38 3.20
N VAL A 66 0.67 -8.39 3.13
CA VAL A 66 -0.13 -8.67 1.93
C VAL A 66 -1.15 -7.58 1.68
N TYR A 67 -1.78 -7.03 2.73
CA TYR A 67 -2.69 -5.91 2.60
C TYR A 67 -1.98 -4.66 2.03
N ALA A 68 -0.78 -4.33 2.55
CA ALA A 68 0.02 -3.23 2.03
C ALA A 68 0.41 -3.46 0.56
N LEU A 69 0.84 -4.67 0.21
CA LEU A 69 1.12 -5.05 -1.17
C LEU A 69 -0.13 -4.88 -2.06
N GLN A 70 -1.29 -5.33 -1.62
CA GLN A 70 -2.53 -5.23 -2.40
C GLN A 70 -2.92 -3.79 -2.65
N PHE A 71 -2.65 -2.91 -1.68
CA PHE A 71 -2.84 -1.48 -1.84
C PHE A 71 -1.93 -0.91 -2.95
N ASP A 72 -0.63 -1.22 -2.93
CA ASP A 72 0.31 -0.79 -3.96
C ASP A 72 -0.08 -1.32 -5.35
N VAL A 73 -0.51 -2.58 -5.41
CA VAL A 73 -0.96 -3.23 -6.66
C VAL A 73 -2.27 -2.62 -7.14
N SER A 74 -3.19 -2.28 -6.24
CA SER A 74 -4.44 -1.58 -6.56
C SER A 74 -4.13 -0.23 -7.21
N GLU A 75 -3.21 0.54 -6.65
CA GLU A 75 -2.77 1.82 -7.23
C GLU A 75 -2.18 1.61 -8.63
N GLU A 76 -1.28 0.63 -8.80
CA GLU A 76 -0.69 0.30 -10.10
C GLU A 76 -1.77 -0.11 -11.12
N ILE A 77 -2.74 -0.94 -10.74
CA ILE A 77 -3.87 -1.34 -11.59
C ILE A 77 -4.72 -0.13 -11.99
N VAL A 78 -5.15 0.68 -11.01
CA VAL A 78 -6.02 1.84 -11.26
C VAL A 78 -5.33 2.84 -12.18
N LYS A 79 -4.05 3.12 -11.93
CA LYS A 79 -3.25 3.98 -12.80
C LYS A 79 -3.17 3.44 -14.23
N SER A 80 -2.81 2.16 -14.39
CA SER A 80 -2.73 1.53 -15.71
C SER A 80 -4.07 1.48 -16.44
N MET A 81 -5.18 1.24 -15.75
CA MET A 81 -6.52 1.25 -16.34
C MET A 81 -6.95 2.65 -16.76
N ALA A 82 -6.82 3.64 -15.87
CA ALA A 82 -7.33 4.99 -16.09
C ALA A 82 -6.46 5.79 -17.07
N MET A 83 -5.14 5.72 -16.93
CA MET A 83 -4.21 6.59 -17.66
C MET A 83 -3.66 5.94 -18.93
N GLU A 84 -3.56 4.61 -18.97
CA GLU A 84 -2.85 3.89 -20.02
C GLU A 84 -3.79 2.98 -20.84
N ASP A 85 -5.10 3.00 -20.57
CA ASP A 85 -6.11 2.20 -21.27
C ASP A 85 -5.72 0.71 -21.29
N PHE A 86 -5.21 0.21 -20.16
CA PHE A 86 -4.62 -1.13 -20.04
C PHE A 86 -5.54 -2.23 -20.58
N GLU A 87 -6.82 -2.23 -20.20
CA GLU A 87 -7.79 -3.24 -20.65
C GLU A 87 -7.85 -3.34 -22.18
N LYS A 88 -7.92 -2.19 -22.87
CA LYS A 88 -7.97 -2.17 -24.33
C LYS A 88 -6.66 -2.67 -24.94
N HIS A 89 -5.51 -2.23 -24.43
CA HIS A 89 -4.22 -2.68 -24.92
C HIS A 89 -4.02 -4.19 -24.68
N TRP A 90 -4.44 -4.68 -23.51
CA TRP A 90 -4.43 -6.09 -23.16
C TRP A 90 -5.28 -6.92 -24.12
N LEU A 91 -6.54 -6.53 -24.35
CA LEU A 91 -7.45 -7.26 -25.25
C LEU A 91 -7.02 -7.19 -26.72
N ASN A 92 -6.34 -6.12 -27.14
CA ASN A 92 -5.78 -6.01 -28.49
C ASN A 92 -4.44 -6.73 -28.67
N THR A 93 -3.77 -7.11 -27.58
CA THR A 93 -2.51 -7.85 -27.62
C THR A 93 -2.75 -9.27 -28.12
N PRO A 94 -1.97 -9.82 -29.09
CA PRO A 94 -2.17 -11.19 -29.54
C PRO A 94 -2.16 -12.20 -28.37
N ALA A 95 -3.03 -13.21 -28.40
CA ALA A 95 -3.17 -14.21 -27.32
C ALA A 95 -1.82 -14.82 -26.91
N VAL A 96 -0.98 -15.17 -27.89
CA VAL A 96 0.37 -15.72 -27.67
C VAL A 96 1.29 -14.79 -26.85
N HIS A 97 1.11 -13.47 -26.96
CA HIS A 97 1.85 -12.48 -26.19
C HIS A 97 1.25 -12.30 -24.78
N ARG A 98 -0.09 -12.25 -24.66
CA ARG A 98 -0.75 -12.25 -23.34
C ARG A 98 -0.32 -13.44 -22.49
N GLU A 99 -0.37 -14.64 -23.07
CA GLU A 99 0.12 -15.87 -22.43
C GLU A 99 1.59 -15.75 -22.01
N ALA A 100 2.42 -15.14 -22.84
CA ALA A 100 3.84 -14.96 -22.52
C ALA A 100 4.05 -14.04 -21.31
N PHE A 101 3.29 -12.95 -21.19
CA PHE A 101 3.31 -12.05 -20.02
C PHE A 101 2.78 -12.73 -18.76
N ILE A 102 1.65 -13.44 -18.86
CA ILE A 102 1.09 -14.23 -17.74
C ILE A 102 2.12 -15.24 -17.25
N LEU A 103 2.67 -16.04 -18.16
CA LEU A 103 3.63 -17.09 -17.83
C LEU A 103 4.88 -16.50 -17.18
N HIS A 104 5.28 -15.29 -17.58
CA HIS A 104 6.41 -14.59 -16.99
C HIS A 104 6.09 -14.16 -15.55
N GLY A 105 4.92 -13.56 -15.33
CA GLY A 105 4.46 -13.15 -14.00
C GLY A 105 4.35 -14.33 -13.03
N ILE A 106 3.79 -15.45 -13.49
CA ILE A 106 3.73 -16.71 -12.73
C ILE A 106 5.13 -17.24 -12.43
N ALA A 107 5.99 -17.34 -13.44
CA ALA A 107 7.34 -17.91 -13.28
C ALA A 107 8.22 -17.08 -12.36
N ILE A 108 8.24 -15.76 -12.48
CA ILE A 108 9.01 -14.88 -11.61
C ILE A 108 8.55 -14.99 -10.16
N THR A 109 7.24 -15.00 -9.94
CA THR A 109 6.70 -15.07 -8.59
C THR A 109 6.99 -16.42 -7.95
N ALA A 110 6.68 -17.53 -8.63
CA ALA A 110 6.82 -18.87 -8.08
C ALA A 110 8.29 -19.30 -7.96
N LYS A 111 9.16 -18.93 -8.92
CA LYS A 111 10.59 -19.29 -8.89
C LYS A 111 11.44 -18.26 -8.16
N GLY A 112 10.90 -17.08 -7.85
CA GLY A 112 11.60 -16.03 -7.15
C GLY A 112 11.99 -16.44 -5.73
N ARG A 113 11.19 -17.31 -5.09
CA ARG A 113 11.44 -17.86 -3.76
C ARG A 113 10.92 -19.28 -3.61
N LYS A 114 11.70 -20.14 -2.95
CA LYS A 114 11.38 -21.57 -2.79
C LYS A 114 10.14 -21.80 -1.93
N GLU A 115 9.86 -20.88 -1.02
CA GLU A 115 8.74 -20.93 -0.08
C GLU A 115 7.40 -20.64 -0.77
N ILE A 116 7.42 -19.92 -1.89
CA ILE A 116 6.22 -19.43 -2.59
C ILE A 116 5.66 -20.49 -3.55
N GLU A 117 6.50 -21.29 -4.20
CA GLU A 117 6.04 -22.32 -5.15
C GLU A 117 5.01 -23.30 -4.55
N PRO A 118 5.16 -23.80 -3.31
CA PRO A 118 4.14 -24.62 -2.66
C PRO A 118 2.76 -23.96 -2.51
N TRP A 119 2.70 -22.64 -2.36
CA TRP A 119 1.43 -21.91 -2.19
C TRP A 119 0.54 -21.99 -3.42
N ARG A 120 1.12 -22.26 -4.59
CA ARG A 120 0.36 -22.44 -5.83
C ARG A 120 -0.72 -23.51 -5.74
N ARG A 121 -0.58 -24.47 -4.80
CA ARG A 121 -1.61 -25.50 -4.58
C ARG A 121 -2.94 -24.88 -4.16
N TRP A 122 -2.91 -23.75 -3.46
CA TRP A 122 -4.08 -23.00 -3.00
C TRP A 122 -4.62 -22.01 -4.04
N CYS A 123 -4.01 -21.96 -5.24
CA CYS A 123 -4.36 -21.03 -6.31
C CYS A 123 -4.71 -21.73 -7.62
N PRO A 124 -5.80 -22.52 -7.67
CA PRO A 124 -6.26 -23.18 -8.91
C PRO A 124 -6.65 -22.18 -10.01
N ASP A 125 -7.05 -20.98 -9.63
CA ASP A 125 -7.29 -19.81 -10.48
C ASP A 125 -6.02 -19.03 -10.84
N GLY A 126 -4.90 -19.26 -10.13
CA GLY A 126 -3.58 -18.67 -10.38
C GLY A 126 -2.76 -19.40 -11.46
N THR A 127 -3.41 -19.83 -12.55
CA THR A 127 -2.79 -20.64 -13.60
C THR A 127 -2.83 -19.93 -14.94
N LEU A 128 -1.93 -20.31 -15.87
CA LEU A 128 -1.99 -19.78 -17.23
C LEU A 128 -3.35 -20.05 -17.88
N LYS A 129 -3.91 -21.25 -17.66
CA LYS A 129 -5.22 -21.65 -18.19
C LYS A 129 -6.35 -20.73 -17.71
N ALA A 130 -6.36 -20.40 -16.41
CA ALA A 130 -7.38 -19.52 -15.83
C ALA A 130 -7.19 -18.06 -16.29
N PHE A 131 -5.96 -17.55 -16.28
CA PHE A 131 -5.69 -16.15 -16.66
C PHE A 131 -5.90 -15.89 -18.15
N ALA A 132 -5.55 -16.86 -19.02
CA ALA A 132 -5.73 -16.76 -20.46
C ALA A 132 -7.16 -17.09 -20.92
N ALA A 133 -8.05 -17.51 -20.02
CA ALA A 133 -9.43 -17.86 -20.34
C ALA A 133 -10.18 -16.69 -21.01
N ASP A 134 -11.15 -17.05 -21.84
CA ASP A 134 -12.04 -16.11 -22.54
C ASP A 134 -11.27 -15.01 -23.29
N ASP A 135 -10.24 -15.43 -24.02
CA ASP A 135 -9.35 -14.56 -24.80
C ASP A 135 -8.60 -13.53 -23.92
N GLY A 136 -8.15 -13.94 -22.74
CA GLY A 136 -7.42 -13.12 -21.79
C GLY A 136 -8.30 -12.30 -20.84
N ARG A 137 -9.63 -12.46 -20.87
CA ARG A 137 -10.55 -11.82 -19.91
C ARG A 137 -10.44 -12.43 -18.52
N GLY A 138 -10.04 -13.69 -18.39
CA GLY A 138 -9.81 -14.32 -17.08
C GLY A 138 -8.85 -13.53 -16.20
N PHE A 139 -7.77 -13.00 -16.78
CA PHE A 139 -6.85 -12.11 -16.08
C PHE A 139 -7.52 -10.80 -15.62
N LEU A 140 -8.31 -10.16 -16.48
CA LEU A 140 -9.00 -8.90 -16.15
C LEU A 140 -10.05 -9.08 -15.04
N GLU A 141 -10.78 -10.19 -15.05
CA GLU A 141 -11.74 -10.53 -13.99
C GLU A 141 -11.05 -10.63 -12.62
N LEU A 142 -9.83 -11.18 -12.58
CA LEU A 142 -9.04 -11.27 -11.35
C LEU A 142 -8.47 -9.93 -10.88
N LEU A 143 -8.39 -8.90 -11.72
CA LEU A 143 -7.99 -7.56 -11.29
C LEU A 143 -9.09 -6.86 -10.49
N ARG A 144 -10.37 -7.18 -10.76
CA ARG A 144 -11.50 -6.45 -10.19
C ARG A 144 -11.54 -6.46 -8.65
N PRO A 145 -11.29 -7.58 -7.94
CA PRO A 145 -11.24 -7.57 -6.49
C PRO A 145 -10.17 -6.62 -5.93
N PHE A 146 -9.07 -6.42 -6.66
CA PHE A 146 -7.99 -5.53 -6.25
C PHE A 146 -8.23 -4.07 -6.59
N MET A 147 -9.19 -3.74 -7.45
CA MET A 147 -9.58 -2.35 -7.71
C MET A 147 -10.43 -1.85 -6.55
N LEU A 148 -9.77 -1.52 -5.44
CA LEU A 148 -10.42 -1.02 -4.23
C LEU A 148 -11.32 0.18 -4.58
N GLN A 149 -12.64 -0.04 -4.58
CA GLN A 149 -13.62 0.97 -4.99
C GLN A 149 -13.58 2.22 -4.12
N ASP A 150 -13.12 2.05 -2.89
CA ASP A 150 -13.00 3.13 -1.93
C ASP A 150 -11.71 3.00 -1.12
N PHE A 151 -10.64 3.57 -1.68
CA PHE A 151 -9.40 3.76 -0.95
C PHE A 151 -9.63 4.52 0.37
N THR A 152 -10.67 5.35 0.50
CA THR A 152 -10.93 6.16 1.70
C THR A 152 -11.60 5.37 2.84
N SER A 153 -12.14 4.19 2.55
CA SER A 153 -12.59 3.22 3.55
C SER A 153 -11.53 2.17 3.81
N ILE A 154 -10.32 2.62 4.15
CA ILE A 154 -9.37 1.79 4.90
C ILE A 154 -10.14 1.18 6.08
N SER A 155 -10.34 -0.13 6.00
CA SER A 155 -10.94 -0.94 7.04
C SER A 155 -10.11 -0.79 8.30
N ASP A 156 -10.73 -0.79 9.47
CA ASP A 156 -9.97 -0.88 10.73
C ASP A 156 -9.30 -2.26 10.87
N SER A 157 -9.63 -3.21 9.98
CA SER A 157 -9.04 -4.54 9.87
C SER A 157 -8.00 -4.59 8.74
N VAL A 158 -6.78 -5.02 9.05
CA VAL A 158 -5.66 -5.17 8.08
C VAL A 158 -5.74 -6.50 7.34
N GLU A 159 -6.95 -6.93 6.98
CA GLU A 159 -7.16 -8.21 6.30
C GLU A 159 -7.01 -8.03 4.79
N PRO A 160 -6.16 -8.84 4.12
CA PRO A 160 -6.09 -8.87 2.68
C PRO A 160 -7.45 -9.13 2.04
N VAL A 161 -7.65 -8.54 0.86
CA VAL A 161 -8.72 -8.91 -0.06
C VAL A 161 -8.56 -10.39 -0.42
N ASP A 162 -9.53 -11.19 0.00
CA ASP A 162 -9.64 -12.60 -0.33
C ASP A 162 -10.36 -12.76 -1.68
N ILE A 163 -9.81 -13.57 -2.59
CA ILE A 163 -10.45 -13.88 -3.87
C ILE A 163 -11.20 -15.21 -3.72
N PRO A 164 -12.54 -15.19 -3.72
CA PRO A 164 -13.34 -16.38 -3.52
C PRO A 164 -13.08 -17.39 -4.64
N HIS A 165 -12.96 -18.66 -4.27
CA HIS A 165 -12.83 -19.75 -5.22
C HIS A 165 -13.60 -20.97 -4.71
N PRO A 166 -14.62 -21.45 -5.44
CA PRO A 166 -15.57 -22.45 -4.90
C PRO A 166 -14.92 -23.68 -4.27
N ILE A 167 -13.89 -24.23 -4.91
CA ILE A 167 -13.18 -25.42 -4.40
C ILE A 167 -12.37 -25.10 -3.16
N ILE A 168 -11.70 -23.93 -3.12
CA ILE A 168 -10.89 -23.53 -1.97
C ILE A 168 -11.82 -23.19 -0.80
N ASP A 169 -12.90 -22.47 -1.08
CA ASP A 169 -13.91 -22.13 -0.09
C ASP A 169 -14.57 -23.38 0.50
N GLU A 170 -14.85 -24.40 -0.32
CA GLU A 170 -15.34 -25.70 0.17
C GLU A 170 -14.33 -26.39 1.09
N ILE A 171 -13.04 -26.38 0.75
CA ILE A 171 -11.97 -27.00 1.55
C ILE A 171 -11.73 -26.26 2.87
N LEU A 172 -11.79 -24.93 2.83
CA LEU A 172 -11.55 -24.05 3.97
C LEU A 172 -12.82 -23.72 4.76
N SER A 173 -13.97 -24.27 4.35
CA SER A 173 -15.23 -24.11 5.07
C SER A 173 -15.13 -24.85 6.41
N LEU A 174 -15.26 -24.09 7.48
CA LEU A 174 -15.33 -24.61 8.84
C LEU A 174 -16.78 -24.95 9.19
N SER A 175 -16.99 -26.03 9.93
CA SER A 175 -18.29 -26.28 10.56
C SER A 175 -18.58 -25.19 11.61
N LYS A 176 -19.82 -25.07 12.05
CA LYS A 176 -20.17 -24.08 13.07
C LYS A 176 -19.38 -24.31 14.36
N GLU A 177 -19.21 -25.57 14.73
CA GLU A 177 -18.42 -25.99 15.88
C GLU A 177 -16.93 -25.62 15.71
N ASP A 178 -16.38 -25.78 14.50
CA ASP A 178 -14.98 -25.46 14.22
C ASP A 178 -14.71 -23.95 14.19
N THR A 179 -15.71 -23.14 13.80
CA THR A 179 -15.58 -21.66 13.84
C THR A 179 -15.46 -21.08 15.25
N GLU A 180 -15.79 -21.86 16.28
CA GLU A 180 -15.62 -21.46 17.69
C GLU A 180 -14.24 -21.87 18.24
N ASN A 181 -13.46 -22.64 17.49
CA ASN A 181 -12.16 -23.15 17.90
C ASN A 181 -11.00 -22.44 17.15
N PRO A 182 -10.22 -21.58 17.84
CA PRO A 182 -9.09 -20.86 17.24
C PRO A 182 -8.07 -21.75 16.51
N SER A 183 -7.91 -23.01 16.93
CA SER A 183 -7.00 -23.97 16.28
C SER A 183 -7.36 -24.30 14.83
N PHE A 184 -8.61 -24.07 14.40
CA PHE A 184 -9.04 -24.23 13.01
C PHE A 184 -9.09 -22.91 12.25
N ILE A 185 -9.44 -21.82 12.94
CA ILE A 185 -9.51 -20.48 12.34
C ILE A 185 -8.14 -20.04 11.82
N LEU A 186 -7.09 -20.24 12.63
CA LEU A 186 -5.76 -19.72 12.31
C LEU A 186 -5.15 -20.40 11.07
N PRO A 187 -5.16 -21.74 10.91
CA PRO A 187 -4.71 -22.38 9.68
C PRO A 187 -5.51 -21.98 8.43
N VAL A 188 -6.84 -21.84 8.56
CA VAL A 188 -7.69 -21.37 7.44
C VAL A 188 -7.29 -19.96 7.02
N ARG A 189 -7.11 -19.06 7.99
CA ARG A 189 -6.66 -17.70 7.74
C ARG A 189 -5.27 -17.67 7.11
N HIS A 190 -4.34 -18.48 7.61
CA HIS A 190 -2.99 -18.60 7.05
C HIS A 190 -3.03 -18.98 5.55
N VAL A 191 -3.82 -19.99 5.18
CA VAL A 191 -3.97 -20.40 3.77
C VAL A 191 -4.56 -19.27 2.92
N ARG A 192 -5.56 -18.53 3.43
CA ARG A 192 -6.14 -17.38 2.72
C ARG A 192 -5.11 -16.27 2.50
N VAL A 193 -4.28 -15.98 3.50
CA VAL A 193 -3.21 -14.98 3.41
C VAL A 193 -2.14 -15.42 2.39
N GLU A 194 -1.69 -16.68 2.40
CA GLU A 194 -0.76 -17.23 1.40
C GLU A 194 -1.33 -17.11 -0.02
N ARG A 195 -2.61 -17.48 -0.19
CA ARG A 195 -3.35 -17.39 -1.45
C ARG A 195 -3.43 -15.95 -1.95
N ALA A 196 -3.86 -15.03 -1.08
CA ALA A 196 -3.95 -13.61 -1.39
C ALA A 196 -2.58 -13.05 -1.82
N CYS A 197 -1.51 -13.36 -1.06
CA CYS A 197 -0.14 -12.97 -1.39
C CYS A 197 0.26 -13.40 -2.80
N LEU A 198 0.06 -14.69 -3.10
CA LEU A 198 0.49 -15.28 -4.36
C LEU A 198 -0.26 -14.69 -5.56
N LEU A 199 -1.58 -14.54 -5.46
CA LEU A 199 -2.40 -13.97 -6.54
C LEU A 199 -2.04 -12.50 -6.79
N THR A 200 -1.84 -11.72 -5.74
CA THR A 200 -1.43 -10.32 -5.85
C THR A 200 -0.08 -10.19 -6.55
N LEU A 201 0.90 -11.03 -6.20
CA LEU A 201 2.20 -11.06 -6.86
C LEU A 201 2.12 -11.50 -8.34
N PHE A 202 1.32 -12.52 -8.65
CA PHE A 202 1.08 -12.93 -10.04
C PHE A 202 0.52 -11.79 -10.89
N ILE A 203 -0.45 -11.07 -10.34
CA ILE A 203 -1.05 -9.90 -11.01
C ILE A 203 -0.03 -8.81 -11.22
N GLN A 204 0.67 -8.38 -10.16
CA GLN A 204 1.66 -7.31 -10.23
C GLN A 204 2.75 -7.63 -11.25
N ASN A 205 3.33 -8.84 -11.18
CA ASN A 205 4.41 -9.22 -12.08
C ASN A 205 3.93 -9.43 -13.53
N THR A 206 2.66 -9.81 -13.76
CA THR A 206 2.08 -9.87 -15.10
C THR A 206 1.90 -8.47 -15.70
N ILE A 207 1.36 -7.52 -14.93
CA ILE A 207 1.20 -6.11 -15.35
C ILE A 207 2.57 -5.50 -15.65
N ARG A 208 3.55 -5.67 -14.75
CA ARG A 208 4.90 -5.16 -14.95
C ARG A 208 5.58 -5.76 -16.18
N ALA A 209 5.42 -7.07 -16.41
CA ALA A 209 5.93 -7.72 -17.61
C ALA A 209 5.31 -7.12 -18.89
N PHE A 210 4.00 -6.87 -18.89
CA PHE A 210 3.29 -6.24 -20.00
C PHE A 210 3.88 -4.87 -20.36
N TYR A 211 4.24 -4.07 -19.35
CA TYR A 211 4.85 -2.76 -19.51
C TYR A 211 6.38 -2.78 -19.67
N GLY A 212 7.02 -3.94 -19.63
CA GLY A 212 8.49 -4.05 -19.64
C GLY A 212 9.16 -3.44 -18.41
N LYS A 213 8.43 -3.34 -17.29
CA LYS A 213 8.96 -2.90 -15.99
C LYS A 213 9.70 -4.07 -15.31
N PRO A 214 10.71 -3.77 -14.47
CA PRO A 214 11.36 -4.82 -13.68
C PRO A 214 10.35 -5.50 -12.75
N PRO A 215 10.53 -6.80 -12.47
CA PRO A 215 9.65 -7.54 -11.58
C PRO A 215 9.65 -6.94 -10.18
N SER A 216 8.51 -7.03 -9.50
CA SER A 216 8.42 -6.79 -8.08
C SER A 216 8.94 -8.01 -7.34
N LEU A 217 10.18 -7.92 -6.87
CA LEU A 217 10.73 -8.86 -5.91
C LEU A 217 10.40 -8.29 -4.55
N LEU A 218 9.26 -8.68 -3.98
CA LEU A 218 8.80 -8.10 -2.71
C LEU A 218 9.80 -8.20 -1.56
N TYR A 219 10.83 -9.04 -1.70
CA TYR A 219 11.91 -9.15 -0.75
C TYR A 219 13.16 -9.43 -1.59
N SER A 220 14.06 -8.45 -1.64
CA SER A 220 15.46 -8.78 -1.85
C SER A 220 15.81 -9.82 -0.79
N ASP A 221 16.33 -10.97 -1.22
CA ASP A 221 16.80 -12.03 -0.33
C ASP A 221 17.61 -11.34 0.78
N PRO A 222 17.15 -11.34 2.05
CA PRO A 222 17.97 -10.82 3.12
C PRO A 222 19.23 -11.69 3.05
N SER A 223 20.35 -11.07 2.70
CA SER A 223 21.61 -11.78 2.52
C SER A 223 21.78 -12.78 3.66
N SER A 224 22.10 -14.02 3.29
CA SER A 224 22.09 -15.28 4.04
C SER A 224 22.91 -15.34 5.35
N ASP A 225 23.02 -14.26 6.10
CA ASP A 225 23.57 -14.27 7.46
C ASP A 225 22.48 -14.74 8.44
N GLU A 226 22.33 -16.07 8.52
CA GLU A 226 21.42 -16.82 9.40
C GLU A 226 21.67 -16.64 10.91
N SER A 227 22.53 -15.70 11.34
CA SER A 227 22.88 -15.58 12.75
C SER A 227 21.98 -14.60 13.50
N SER A 228 20.76 -15.02 13.86
CA SER A 228 20.03 -14.64 15.09
C SER A 228 18.51 -14.63 14.89
N ALA A 229 17.82 -15.68 15.32
CA ALA A 229 16.35 -15.71 15.38
C ALA A 229 15.75 -14.64 16.31
N ALA A 230 16.51 -14.15 17.31
CA ALA A 230 16.08 -13.02 18.15
C ALA A 230 16.08 -11.70 17.36
N SER A 231 17.01 -11.53 16.42
CA SER A 231 17.02 -10.38 15.51
C SER A 231 15.85 -10.42 14.53
N GLU A 232 15.35 -11.60 14.17
CA GLU A 232 14.23 -11.73 13.24
C GLU A 232 12.89 -11.29 13.85
N VAL A 233 12.63 -11.60 15.12
CA VAL A 233 11.43 -11.13 15.83
C VAL A 233 11.45 -9.61 15.97
N GLU A 234 12.56 -9.02 16.39
CA GLU A 234 12.71 -7.56 16.50
C GLU A 234 12.58 -6.88 15.12
N LYS A 235 13.15 -7.47 14.07
CA LYS A 235 12.96 -6.99 12.68
C LYS A 235 11.51 -7.12 12.23
N ALA A 236 10.80 -8.17 12.61
CA ALA A 236 9.40 -8.37 12.27
C ALA A 236 8.49 -7.38 13.00
N GLU A 237 8.72 -7.16 14.30
CA GLU A 237 8.03 -6.14 15.10
C GLU A 237 8.27 -4.74 14.54
N LYS A 238 9.53 -4.41 14.19
CA LYS A 238 9.85 -3.13 13.54
C LYS A 238 9.18 -2.98 12.18
N LYS A 239 9.14 -4.04 11.36
CA LYS A 239 8.42 -4.03 10.08
C LYS A 239 6.92 -3.88 10.27
N LEU A 240 6.33 -4.49 11.30
CA LEU A 240 4.93 -4.29 11.64
C LEU A 240 4.67 -2.86 12.08
N GLU A 241 5.56 -2.30 12.90
CA GLU A 241 5.47 -0.91 13.33
C GLU A 241 5.59 0.03 12.14
N GLU A 242 6.51 -0.22 11.20
CA GLU A 242 6.66 0.53 9.95
C GLU A 242 5.43 0.40 9.05
N ALA A 243 4.91 -0.82 8.87
CA ALA A 243 3.70 -1.07 8.10
C ALA A 243 2.47 -0.41 8.75
N THR A 244 2.37 -0.44 10.08
CA THR A 244 1.31 0.23 10.85
C THR A 244 1.44 1.74 10.75
N LYS A 245 2.67 2.29 10.86
CA LYS A 245 2.94 3.72 10.66
C LYS A 245 2.62 4.17 9.24
N TYR A 246 2.97 3.37 8.25
CA TYR A 246 2.66 3.62 6.84
C TYR A 246 1.15 3.60 6.61
N HIS A 247 0.46 2.59 7.16
CA HIS A 247 -0.99 2.46 7.14
C HIS A 247 -1.69 3.63 7.84
N ASP A 248 -1.22 4.02 9.02
CA ASP A 248 -1.75 5.17 9.77
C ASP A 248 -1.46 6.50 9.05
N GLY A 249 -0.30 6.61 8.41
CA GLY A 249 0.07 7.71 7.52
C GLY A 249 -0.87 7.81 6.31
N LEU A 250 -1.15 6.69 5.64
CA LEU A 250 -2.14 6.60 4.56
C LEU A 250 -3.55 6.92 5.07
N LYS A 251 -3.95 6.40 6.22
CA LYS A 251 -5.24 6.67 6.87
C LYS A 251 -5.38 8.14 7.23
N MET A 252 -4.32 8.77 7.72
CA MET A 252 -4.27 10.21 7.95
C MET A 252 -4.37 10.98 6.63
N MET A 253 -3.58 10.62 5.62
CA MET A 253 -3.59 11.25 4.30
C MET A 253 -4.99 11.17 3.69
N MET A 254 -5.62 10.01 3.65
CA MET A 254 -6.97 9.83 3.13
C MET A 254 -8.01 10.53 3.98
N ALA A 255 -7.84 10.56 5.30
CA ALA A 255 -8.67 11.40 6.15
C ALA A 255 -8.49 12.90 5.85
N THR A 256 -7.37 13.35 5.28
CA THR A 256 -7.23 14.73 4.77
C THR A 256 -7.81 14.95 3.39
N LEU A 257 -8.15 13.88 2.65
CA LEU A 257 -8.70 13.96 1.30
C LEU A 257 -10.23 13.86 1.26
N ILE A 258 -10.89 13.32 2.29
CA ILE A 258 -12.36 13.23 2.32
C ILE A 258 -12.96 14.64 2.45
N PRO A 259 -13.66 15.16 1.42
CA PRO A 259 -14.18 16.51 1.42
C PRO A 259 -15.43 16.66 2.29
N CYS A 260 -15.83 17.91 2.52
CA CYS A 260 -17.12 18.25 3.09
C CYS A 260 -18.24 17.69 2.20
N TRP A 261 -19.12 16.88 2.77
CA TRP A 261 -20.25 16.24 2.10
C TRP A 261 -21.21 17.23 1.43
N HIS A 262 -21.33 18.44 1.99
CA HIS A 262 -22.26 19.45 1.48
C HIS A 262 -21.63 20.35 0.40
N CYS A 263 -20.39 20.81 0.60
CA CYS A 263 -19.79 21.85 -0.25
C CYS A 263 -18.51 21.42 -0.97
N GLY A 264 -18.02 20.20 -0.76
CA GLY A 264 -16.83 19.68 -1.41
C GLY A 264 -15.49 20.19 -0.84
N VAL A 265 -15.51 21.11 0.13
CA VAL A 265 -14.28 21.69 0.71
C VAL A 265 -13.45 20.62 1.42
N CYS A 266 -12.19 20.49 1.04
CA CYS A 266 -11.26 19.57 1.68
C CYS A 266 -10.78 20.10 3.04
N PRO A 267 -10.42 19.22 4.00
CA PRO A 267 -9.82 19.61 5.28
C PRO A 267 -8.64 20.59 5.12
N ARG A 268 -7.82 20.41 4.07
CA ARG A 268 -6.65 21.25 3.76
C ARG A 268 -6.99 22.67 3.32
N GLU A 269 -8.16 22.86 2.71
CA GLU A 269 -8.62 24.17 2.22
C GLU A 269 -9.21 25.04 3.34
N LYS A 270 -9.33 24.51 4.56
CA LYS A 270 -9.77 25.30 5.70
C LYS A 270 -8.64 26.19 6.18
N ALA A 271 -8.85 27.51 6.09
CA ALA A 271 -7.88 28.53 6.52
C ALA A 271 -7.43 28.41 7.99
N ASP A 272 -8.22 27.73 8.83
CA ASP A 272 -7.91 27.51 10.25
C ASP A 272 -7.23 26.16 10.55
N GLY A 273 -6.98 25.32 9.54
CA GLY A 273 -6.41 23.98 9.68
C GLY A 273 -7.29 23.01 10.48
N SER A 274 -8.54 23.37 10.77
CA SER A 274 -9.39 22.57 11.66
C SER A 274 -9.94 21.32 10.95
N LYS A 275 -10.06 20.23 11.71
CA LYS A 275 -10.65 18.97 11.20
C LYS A 275 -12.12 19.18 10.82
N LEU A 276 -12.59 18.45 9.81
CA LEU A 276 -14.01 18.42 9.46
C LEU A 276 -14.83 17.73 10.57
N PHE A 277 -16.03 18.23 10.81
CA PHE A 277 -16.98 17.64 11.75
C PHE A 277 -17.55 16.35 11.19
N ILE A 278 -17.58 15.28 11.98
CA ILE A 278 -18.16 13.99 11.58
C ILE A 278 -19.57 13.87 12.18
N CYS A 279 -20.55 13.48 11.35
CA CYS A 279 -21.90 13.19 11.83
C CYS A 279 -21.89 11.98 12.77
N SER A 280 -22.16 12.19 14.06
CA SER A 280 -22.02 11.14 15.09
C SER A 280 -22.93 9.94 14.91
N PRO A 281 -24.23 10.09 14.54
CA PRO A 281 -25.08 8.93 14.23
C PRO A 281 -24.59 8.13 13.03
N CYS A 282 -24.16 8.79 11.94
CA CYS A 282 -23.60 8.11 10.78
C CYS A 282 -22.29 7.37 11.11
N LYS A 283 -21.43 7.95 11.96
CA LYS A 283 -20.22 7.28 12.44
C LYS A 283 -20.52 5.95 13.16
N LYS A 284 -21.60 5.89 13.95
CA LYS A 284 -21.99 4.67 14.69
C LYS A 284 -22.37 3.50 13.77
N ILE A 285 -22.80 3.78 12.55
CA ILE A 285 -23.13 2.76 11.54
C ILE A 285 -22.02 2.61 10.47
N GLY A 286 -20.81 3.09 10.76
CA GLY A 286 -19.65 2.98 9.85
C GLY A 286 -19.60 4.01 8.72
N ARG A 287 -20.56 4.94 8.61
CA ARG A 287 -20.54 5.98 7.57
C ARG A 287 -19.71 7.19 7.99
N LYS A 288 -18.78 7.62 7.13
CA LYS A 288 -17.87 8.75 7.39
C LYS A 288 -18.33 10.06 6.73
N ILE A 289 -19.52 10.55 7.08
CA ILE A 289 -20.04 11.83 6.54
C ILE A 289 -19.41 13.01 7.28
N ARG A 290 -18.72 13.90 6.54
CA ARG A 290 -17.91 15.00 7.08
C ARG A 290 -18.43 16.37 6.64
N TYR A 291 -18.30 17.39 7.49
CA TYR A 291 -18.69 18.77 7.16
C TYR A 291 -17.63 19.77 7.59
N CYS A 292 -17.37 20.80 6.77
CA CYS A 292 -16.43 21.86 7.13
C CYS A 292 -16.98 22.80 8.20
N SER A 293 -18.29 22.85 8.39
CA SER A 293 -18.96 23.70 9.36
C SER A 293 -20.30 23.12 9.80
N LYS A 294 -20.79 23.56 10.96
CA LYS A 294 -22.17 23.26 11.42
C LYS A 294 -23.22 23.77 10.43
N THR A 295 -22.95 24.88 9.75
CA THR A 295 -23.82 25.42 8.70
C THR A 295 -23.96 24.46 7.53
N CYS A 296 -22.84 23.90 7.03
CA CYS A 296 -22.88 22.89 5.97
C CYS A 296 -23.65 21.63 6.42
N GLN A 297 -23.44 21.18 7.66
CA GLN A 297 -24.21 20.07 8.23
C GLN A 297 -25.71 20.37 8.27
N MET A 298 -26.12 21.56 8.73
CA MET A 298 -27.54 21.95 8.81
C MET A 298 -28.19 22.11 7.43
N ASN A 299 -27.43 22.59 6.43
CA ASN A 299 -27.92 22.71 5.06
C ASN A 299 -28.15 21.33 4.44
N ASP A 300 -27.23 20.40 4.63
CA ASP A 300 -27.39 19.01 4.19
C ASP A 300 -28.51 18.28 4.95
N TRP A 301 -28.66 18.57 6.26
CA TRP A 301 -29.71 18.01 7.11
C TRP A 301 -31.10 18.15 6.50
N LYS A 302 -31.45 19.36 6.05
CA LYS A 302 -32.78 19.67 5.49
C LYS A 302 -32.83 19.68 3.97
N GLY A 303 -31.73 20.04 3.32
CA GLY A 303 -31.67 20.36 1.89
C GLY A 303 -30.85 19.38 1.05
N GLY A 304 -30.26 18.35 1.66
CA GLY A 304 -29.61 17.26 0.96
C GLY A 304 -30.59 16.52 0.02
N LYS A 305 -30.05 15.70 -0.89
CA LYS A 305 -30.84 14.87 -1.81
C LYS A 305 -30.32 13.43 -1.77
N PRO A 306 -30.93 12.54 -0.98
CA PRO A 306 -32.01 12.81 -0.01
C PRO A 306 -31.55 13.69 1.16
N PRO A 307 -32.46 14.39 1.87
CA PRO A 307 -32.09 15.16 3.07
C PRO A 307 -31.40 14.27 4.08
N HIS A 308 -30.28 14.71 4.64
CA HIS A 308 -29.49 13.87 5.54
C HIS A 308 -30.31 13.39 6.74
N GLU A 309 -31.28 14.18 7.21
CA GLU A 309 -32.23 13.78 8.25
C GLU A 309 -32.94 12.45 7.98
N SER A 310 -33.25 12.16 6.71
CA SER A 310 -33.97 10.94 6.31
C SER A 310 -33.10 9.69 6.25
N VAL A 311 -31.77 9.85 6.22
CA VAL A 311 -30.80 8.76 6.05
C VAL A 311 -29.80 8.65 7.22
N CYS A 312 -29.76 9.64 8.11
CA CYS A 312 -28.80 9.74 9.21
C CYS A 312 -28.93 8.56 10.18
N GLY A 313 -27.87 7.77 10.32
CA GLY A 313 -27.82 6.65 11.26
C GLY A 313 -28.71 5.44 10.88
N ASN A 314 -29.30 5.41 9.69
CA ASN A 314 -30.02 4.26 9.17
C ASN A 314 -29.09 3.40 8.28
N PRO A 315 -28.71 2.17 8.67
CA PRO A 315 -27.77 1.34 7.90
C PRO A 315 -28.30 0.92 6.52
N ASP A 316 -29.63 0.81 6.36
CA ASP A 316 -30.28 0.33 5.13
C ASP A 316 -30.61 1.46 4.15
N ALA A 317 -30.62 2.71 4.62
CA ALA A 317 -30.94 3.84 3.76
C ALA A 317 -29.74 4.19 2.87
N ASP A 318 -29.89 4.12 1.56
CA ASP A 318 -28.91 4.71 0.64
C ASP A 318 -28.80 6.21 0.97
N PRO A 319 -27.63 6.71 1.44
CA PRO A 319 -27.46 8.13 1.74
C PRO A 319 -27.61 9.02 0.50
N GLY A 320 -27.77 8.40 -0.68
CA GLY A 320 -27.58 9.01 -1.98
C GLY A 320 -26.11 9.32 -2.18
N THR A 321 -25.68 9.32 -3.44
CA THR A 321 -24.55 10.13 -3.85
C THR A 321 -24.92 11.58 -3.54
N GLY A 322 -24.40 12.13 -2.44
CA GLY A 322 -24.71 13.49 -1.97
C GLY A 322 -24.73 14.45 -3.16
N SER A 323 -25.93 14.89 -3.55
CA SER A 323 -26.16 15.66 -4.77
C SER A 323 -25.29 15.26 -5.97
N GLU A 324 -25.79 14.38 -6.84
CA GLU A 324 -25.36 14.35 -8.26
C GLU A 324 -25.53 15.73 -8.97
N GLY A 325 -26.09 16.73 -8.28
CA GLY A 325 -25.92 18.13 -8.60
C GLY A 325 -24.86 18.80 -7.73
N VAL A 326 -23.64 18.87 -8.26
CA VAL A 326 -22.58 19.83 -7.90
C VAL A 326 -21.66 19.40 -6.73
N PHE A 327 -20.83 18.39 -6.97
CA PHE A 327 -19.40 18.72 -6.85
C PHE A 327 -19.18 20.01 -7.66
N SER A 328 -18.74 21.08 -7.00
CA SER A 328 -18.53 22.37 -7.68
C SER A 328 -17.86 22.14 -9.04
N PRO A 329 -18.20 22.91 -10.10
CA PRO A 329 -17.36 22.95 -11.28
C PRO A 329 -15.89 23.20 -10.92
N SER A 330 -15.59 23.75 -9.74
CA SER A 330 -14.25 23.81 -9.15
C SER A 330 -13.71 22.47 -8.62
N PHE A 331 -14.52 21.59 -8.01
CA PHE A 331 -14.07 20.25 -7.58
C PHE A 331 -13.83 19.33 -8.78
N TRP A 332 -14.74 19.32 -9.76
CA TRP A 332 -14.49 18.61 -11.01
C TRP A 332 -13.46 19.31 -11.89
N LYS A 333 -13.29 20.65 -11.80
CA LYS A 333 -12.09 21.30 -12.36
C LYS A 333 -10.84 20.90 -11.61
N SER A 334 -10.86 20.70 -10.29
CA SER A 334 -9.66 20.28 -9.54
C SER A 334 -9.32 18.82 -9.85
N LEU A 335 -10.30 17.92 -9.95
CA LEU A 335 -10.11 16.53 -10.37
C LEU A 335 -9.83 16.36 -11.88
N LYS A 336 -10.36 17.23 -12.75
CA LYS A 336 -9.98 17.28 -14.17
C LYS A 336 -8.75 18.14 -14.44
N ALA A 337 -8.31 19.00 -13.52
CA ALA A 337 -7.01 19.67 -13.54
C ALA A 337 -5.91 18.83 -12.88
N ILE A 338 -6.30 17.74 -12.22
CA ILE A 338 -5.45 16.59 -11.89
C ILE A 338 -5.26 15.71 -13.15
N ASP A 339 -6.20 15.74 -14.12
CA ASP A 339 -6.19 14.92 -15.35
C ASP A 339 -5.77 15.71 -16.62
N GLU A 340 -5.87 17.04 -16.62
CA GLU A 340 -5.00 17.90 -17.44
C GLU A 340 -3.63 17.92 -16.76
N PRO A 341 -2.50 17.76 -17.49
CA PRO A 341 -1.19 17.76 -16.86
C PRO A 341 -1.07 19.04 -16.03
N TYR A 342 -0.74 18.88 -14.74
CA TYR A 342 -0.60 19.80 -13.60
C TYR A 342 0.12 21.16 -13.85
N ARG A 343 0.02 21.73 -15.05
CA ARG A 343 0.66 22.95 -15.55
C ARG A 343 0.09 24.23 -14.93
N GLY A 344 -1.08 24.15 -14.29
CA GLY A 344 -1.77 25.32 -13.73
C GLY A 344 -1.42 25.68 -12.28
N CYS A 345 -0.75 24.78 -11.54
CA CYS A 345 -0.45 24.98 -10.12
C CYS A 345 0.93 25.58 -9.86
N ILE A 346 1.86 25.51 -10.82
CA ILE A 346 3.11 26.27 -10.72
C ILE A 346 2.75 27.75 -10.68
N PRO A 347 3.15 28.52 -9.64
CA PRO A 347 2.75 29.91 -9.51
C PRO A 347 3.10 30.63 -10.82
N SER A 348 2.10 31.24 -11.49
CA SER A 348 2.38 32.04 -12.67
C SER A 348 3.36 33.12 -12.24
N GLU A 349 4.51 33.24 -12.92
CA GLU A 349 5.61 34.17 -12.63
C GLU A 349 5.11 35.43 -11.91
N SER A 350 5.06 35.38 -10.57
CA SER A 350 4.59 36.50 -9.79
C SER A 350 5.75 37.49 -9.79
N HIS A 351 5.54 38.60 -10.48
CA HIS A 351 6.52 39.58 -10.98
C HIS A 351 7.45 40.26 -9.96
N GLU A 352 7.61 39.74 -8.73
CA GLU A 352 8.34 40.45 -7.66
C GLU A 352 9.53 39.70 -7.06
N LEU A 353 9.75 38.41 -7.39
CA LEU A 353 10.92 37.65 -6.92
C LEU A 353 11.71 37.08 -8.10
N GLU A 354 12.95 37.54 -8.26
CA GLU A 354 13.90 37.02 -9.25
C GLU A 354 14.06 35.50 -9.07
N THR A 355 13.75 34.72 -10.09
CA THR A 355 14.00 33.27 -10.13
C THR A 355 15.48 33.02 -10.37
N THR A 356 16.08 32.10 -9.62
CA THR A 356 17.44 31.65 -9.93
C THR A 356 17.40 30.77 -11.20
N PRO A 357 18.48 30.72 -12.00
CA PRO A 357 18.55 29.82 -13.14
C PRO A 357 18.38 28.33 -12.75
N ALA A 358 18.79 27.95 -11.54
CA ALA A 358 18.63 26.58 -11.04
C ALA A 358 17.16 26.26 -10.77
N LEU A 359 16.40 27.21 -10.19
CA LEU A 359 14.97 27.04 -9.97
C LEU A 359 14.18 27.05 -11.28
N GLU A 360 14.58 27.86 -12.26
CA GLU A 360 13.98 27.81 -13.60
C GLU A 360 14.19 26.45 -14.27
N HIS A 361 15.38 25.88 -14.12
CA HIS A 361 15.67 24.53 -14.59
C HIS A 361 14.79 23.49 -13.88
N GLN A 362 14.67 23.55 -12.55
CA GLN A 362 13.80 22.65 -11.79
C GLN A 362 12.34 22.76 -12.22
N LEU A 363 11.83 23.99 -12.37
CA LEU A 363 10.48 24.24 -12.87
C LEU A 363 10.29 23.74 -14.31
N ALA A 364 11.31 23.81 -15.16
CA ALA A 364 11.26 23.26 -16.51
C ALA A 364 11.18 21.72 -16.49
N LEU A 365 11.93 21.06 -15.60
CA LEU A 365 11.86 19.61 -15.40
C LEU A 365 10.46 19.19 -14.94
N LEU A 366 9.92 19.87 -13.93
CA LEU A 366 8.55 19.63 -13.42
C LEU A 366 7.46 19.94 -14.47
N LYS A 367 7.67 20.93 -15.35
CA LYS A 367 6.75 21.20 -16.48
C LYS A 367 6.83 20.13 -17.57
N SER A 368 8.00 19.51 -17.74
CA SER A 368 8.27 18.52 -18.79
C SER A 368 7.82 17.11 -18.42
N SER A 369 7.74 16.80 -17.11
CA SER A 369 7.31 15.51 -16.58
C SER A 369 6.14 15.70 -15.60
N PRO A 370 4.94 15.14 -15.86
CA PRO A 370 3.75 15.42 -15.07
C PRO A 370 3.68 14.66 -13.73
N TYR A 371 4.75 13.95 -13.34
CA TYR A 371 4.74 13.00 -12.25
C TYR A 371 5.63 13.32 -11.05
N PRO A 372 6.90 13.78 -11.19
CA PRO A 372 7.70 14.13 -10.02
C PRO A 372 7.17 15.38 -9.35
N ASP A 373 7.16 15.38 -8.02
CA ASP A 373 6.94 16.56 -7.19
C ASP A 373 8.26 17.34 -7.03
N TYR A 374 9.40 16.67 -7.16
CA TYR A 374 10.73 17.30 -7.16
C TYR A 374 11.70 16.44 -7.96
N VAL A 375 12.78 17.02 -8.50
CA VAL A 375 13.83 16.28 -9.21
C VAL A 375 15.18 16.59 -8.59
N LEU A 376 15.89 15.56 -8.12
CA LEU A 376 17.30 15.68 -7.74
C LEU A 376 18.20 15.51 -8.96
N ILE A 377 19.21 16.36 -9.07
CA ILE A 377 20.14 16.36 -10.20
C ILE A 377 21.52 16.03 -9.65
N ASP A 378 22.09 14.91 -10.09
CA ASP A 378 23.47 14.59 -9.78
C ASP A 378 24.38 15.55 -10.55
N GLN A 379 25.11 16.40 -9.84
CA GLN A 379 25.95 17.42 -10.46
C GLN A 379 27.10 16.86 -11.29
N GLU A 380 27.60 15.67 -10.95
CA GLU A 380 28.73 15.07 -11.66
C GLU A 380 28.27 14.39 -12.94
N SER A 381 27.14 13.67 -12.88
CA SER A 381 26.66 12.84 -13.98
C SER A 381 25.53 13.49 -14.80
N GLY A 382 24.89 14.53 -14.28
CA GLY A 382 23.68 15.13 -14.83
C GLY A 382 22.45 14.23 -14.74
N ILE A 383 22.52 13.11 -14.02
CA ILE A 383 21.40 12.16 -13.92
C ILE A 383 20.30 12.77 -13.05
N GLU A 384 19.10 12.85 -13.62
CA GLU A 384 17.87 13.27 -12.96
C GLU A 384 17.25 12.10 -12.21
N THR A 385 16.91 12.33 -10.94
CA THR A 385 16.17 11.39 -10.09
C THR A 385 14.88 12.04 -9.64
N SER A 386 13.77 11.55 -10.20
CA SER A 386 12.42 11.99 -9.86
C SER A 386 12.04 11.57 -8.44
N ILE A 387 11.58 12.53 -7.65
CA ILE A 387 10.99 12.33 -6.34
C ILE A 387 9.48 12.47 -6.47
N HIS A 388 8.76 11.43 -6.05
CA HIS A 388 7.33 11.48 -5.83
C HIS A 388 7.09 11.70 -4.34
N MET A 389 6.77 12.93 -3.99
CA MET A 389 6.43 13.34 -2.65
C MET A 389 4.91 13.33 -2.55
N ASN A 390 4.34 12.43 -1.74
CA ASN A 390 2.92 12.50 -1.35
C ASN A 390 2.58 13.77 -0.51
N HIS A 391 3.51 14.74 -0.45
CA HIS A 391 3.48 16.02 0.23
C HIS A 391 3.83 17.16 -0.74
N PHE A 392 3.21 17.18 -1.92
CA PHE A 392 3.28 18.28 -2.92
C PHE A 392 3.12 19.68 -2.29
N ASP A 393 2.34 19.78 -1.22
CA ASP A 393 2.11 21.04 -0.49
C ASP A 393 3.42 21.68 0.00
N MET A 394 4.43 20.91 0.41
CA MET A 394 5.69 21.48 0.93
C MET A 394 6.59 22.02 -0.18
N ASP A 395 6.65 21.34 -1.33
CA ASP A 395 7.36 21.87 -2.49
C ASP A 395 6.69 23.14 -3.00
N MET A 396 5.36 23.12 -3.11
CA MET A 396 4.59 24.30 -3.49
C MET A 396 4.74 25.47 -2.52
N GLU A 397 4.82 25.19 -1.21
CA GLU A 397 5.04 26.21 -0.19
C GLU A 397 6.44 26.81 -0.30
N ALA A 398 7.47 25.98 -0.53
CA ALA A 398 8.83 26.43 -0.79
C ALA A 398 8.93 27.26 -2.10
N LEU A 399 8.29 26.79 -3.19
CA LEU A 399 8.21 27.48 -4.49
C LEU A 399 7.53 28.85 -4.38
N THR A 400 6.51 28.95 -3.53
CA THR A 400 5.70 30.17 -3.37
C THR A 400 6.34 31.16 -2.39
N LYS A 401 6.76 30.69 -1.21
CA LYS A 401 7.27 31.58 -0.15
C LYS A 401 8.76 31.88 -0.30
N ARG A 402 9.55 30.91 -0.79
CA ARG A 402 11.01 30.98 -0.94
C ARG A 402 11.72 31.50 0.30
N ASP A 403 11.15 31.24 1.47
CA ASP A 403 11.73 31.63 2.73
C ASP A 403 12.59 30.49 3.28
N TRP A 404 13.49 30.86 4.18
CA TRP A 404 14.42 29.93 4.79
C TRP A 404 13.70 28.80 5.55
N GLU A 405 12.51 29.02 6.12
CA GLU A 405 11.82 27.99 6.93
C GLU A 405 11.24 26.89 6.02
N THR A 406 10.50 27.28 4.98
CA THR A 406 9.90 26.36 4.01
C THR A 406 10.92 25.54 3.22
N VAL A 407 12.05 26.15 2.85
CA VAL A 407 13.12 25.45 2.13
C VAL A 407 13.84 24.46 3.06
N ASN A 408 13.99 24.75 4.35
CA ASN A 408 14.52 23.78 5.31
C ASN A 408 13.56 22.62 5.59
N ASP A 409 12.25 22.87 5.62
CA ASP A 409 11.26 21.79 5.74
C ASP A 409 11.32 20.85 4.52
N LEU A 410 11.45 21.42 3.31
CA LEU A 410 11.67 20.66 2.08
C LEU A 410 12.98 19.86 2.11
N PHE A 411 14.08 20.49 2.55
CA PHE A 411 15.39 19.83 2.72
C PHE A 411 15.31 18.63 3.67
N TYR A 412 14.69 18.81 4.84
CA TYR A 412 14.55 17.76 5.84
C TYR A 412 13.76 16.58 5.28
N PHE A 413 12.66 16.86 4.58
CA PHE A 413 11.84 15.82 3.97
C PHE A 413 12.59 15.04 2.89
N ILE A 414 13.22 15.73 1.93
CA ILE A 414 14.00 15.08 0.87
C ILE A 414 15.13 14.24 1.48
N SER A 415 15.82 14.77 2.49
CA SER A 415 16.91 14.06 3.18
C SER A 415 16.43 12.81 3.92
N LEU A 416 15.22 12.83 4.50
CA LEU A 416 14.61 11.69 5.16
C LEU A 416 14.24 10.59 4.15
N VAL A 417 13.64 10.97 3.02
CA VAL A 417 13.23 10.05 1.94
C VAL A 417 14.46 9.39 1.28
N PHE A 418 15.58 10.10 1.19
CA PHE A 418 16.79 9.63 0.51
C PHE A 418 17.86 9.05 1.45
N LYS A 419 17.54 8.78 2.72
CA LYS A 419 18.48 8.13 3.64
C LYS A 419 18.83 6.72 3.14
N GLY A 420 20.00 6.58 2.49
CA GLY A 420 20.48 5.33 1.89
C GLY A 420 20.49 5.29 0.35
N HIS A 421 20.32 6.43 -0.33
CA HIS A 421 20.38 6.53 -1.79
C HIS A 421 21.69 7.17 -2.30
N LYS A 422 21.83 7.26 -3.62
CA LYS A 422 23.06 7.74 -4.31
C LYS A 422 23.44 9.20 -4.03
N PHE A 423 22.52 10.00 -3.48
CA PHE A 423 22.74 11.41 -3.17
C PHE A 423 23.16 11.59 -1.72
N SER A 424 24.23 12.32 -1.49
CA SER A 424 24.60 12.78 -0.15
C SER A 424 23.67 13.89 0.31
N ILE A 425 23.48 14.03 1.63
CA ILE A 425 22.73 15.13 2.24
C ILE A 425 23.27 16.49 1.77
N GLN A 426 24.60 16.58 1.60
CA GLN A 426 25.27 17.77 1.11
C GLN A 426 24.84 18.13 -0.33
N GLN A 427 24.68 17.13 -1.22
CA GLN A 427 24.21 17.38 -2.59
C GLN A 427 22.78 17.91 -2.64
N VAL A 428 21.89 17.38 -1.79
CA VAL A 428 20.50 17.87 -1.67
C VAL A 428 20.48 19.31 -1.17
N ARG A 429 21.28 19.61 -0.12
CA ARG A 429 21.44 20.96 0.44
C ARG A 429 21.85 21.95 -0.64
N GLU A 430 22.98 21.68 -1.28
CA GLU A 430 23.55 22.59 -2.28
C GLU A 430 22.61 22.82 -3.47
N GLN A 431 21.80 21.82 -3.84
CA GLN A 431 20.79 22.00 -4.88
C GLN A 431 19.69 22.98 -4.44
N LEU A 432 19.13 22.80 -3.24
CA LEU A 432 18.10 23.69 -2.70
C LEU A 432 18.63 25.11 -2.50
N GLU A 433 19.86 25.28 -2.00
CA GLU A 433 20.46 26.61 -1.85
C GLU A 433 20.63 27.33 -3.20
N ARG A 434 21.01 26.61 -4.26
CA ARG A 434 21.12 27.16 -5.62
C ARG A 434 19.75 27.54 -6.19
N GLU A 435 18.74 26.70 -5.97
CA GLU A 435 17.38 26.93 -6.47
C GLU A 435 16.72 28.12 -5.77
N TYR A 436 16.72 28.11 -4.44
CA TYR A 436 15.93 29.07 -3.68
C TYR A 436 16.71 30.32 -3.24
N GLY A 437 18.05 30.31 -3.36
CA GLY A 437 18.89 31.43 -2.96
C GLY A 437 18.92 31.68 -1.46
N VAL A 438 18.47 30.72 -0.66
CA VAL A 438 18.48 30.76 0.81
C VAL A 438 19.44 29.71 1.34
N SER A 439 20.14 30.02 2.43
CA SER A 439 21.05 29.05 3.07
C SER A 439 20.25 28.00 3.83
N VAL A 440 20.52 26.73 3.58
CA VAL A 440 19.86 25.60 4.21
C VAL A 440 20.76 25.14 5.35
N LEU A 441 20.19 24.92 6.54
CA LEU A 441 21.04 24.67 7.71
C LEU A 441 21.80 23.35 7.63
N GLU A 442 22.99 23.35 8.25
CA GLU A 442 23.81 22.16 8.39
C GLU A 442 23.13 21.10 9.29
N GLU A 443 22.41 21.56 10.30
CA GLU A 443 21.63 20.76 11.24
C GLU A 443 20.21 21.32 11.34
N PRO A 444 19.16 20.47 11.32
CA PRO A 444 17.80 20.94 11.48
C PRO A 444 17.66 21.68 12.81
N LEU A 445 17.20 22.94 12.78
CA LEU A 445 16.94 23.71 13.99
C LEU A 445 15.85 23.04 14.83
N GLY A 446 16.26 22.17 15.77
CA GLY A 446 15.73 22.02 17.12
C GLY A 446 14.21 21.87 17.34
N LYS A 447 13.37 21.68 16.32
CA LYS A 447 11.97 21.27 16.52
C LYS A 447 11.89 19.82 17.02
N PHE A 448 13.01 19.07 17.00
CA PHE A 448 13.18 17.72 17.55
C PHE A 448 14.47 17.57 18.36
N GLY A 449 14.59 18.25 19.52
CA GLY A 449 15.66 18.00 20.50
C GLY A 449 17.11 18.29 20.03
N PRO A 450 18.10 18.30 20.94
CA PRO A 450 19.51 18.50 20.57
C PRO A 450 20.13 17.24 19.94
N ASP A 451 20.98 17.41 18.93
CA ASP A 451 21.74 16.34 18.28
C ASP A 451 22.82 15.76 19.22
N PRO A 452 23.01 14.43 19.27
CA PRO A 452 24.11 13.79 19.99
C PRO A 452 25.41 13.81 19.17
N THR A 453 26.55 13.77 19.87
CA THR A 453 27.88 13.87 19.25
C THR A 453 28.29 12.61 18.49
N ASP A 454 29.21 12.73 17.51
CA ASP A 454 29.67 11.64 16.62
C ASP A 454 30.11 10.34 17.33
N ASP A 455 30.57 10.42 18.59
CA ASP A 455 30.97 9.25 19.39
C ASP A 455 29.79 8.57 20.13
N GLU A 456 28.63 9.22 20.27
CA GLU A 456 27.41 8.66 20.86
C GLU A 456 26.57 7.84 19.87
N TRP A 457 26.85 7.89 18.56
CA TRP A 457 26.07 7.17 17.55
C TRP A 457 26.38 5.67 17.43
N LEU A 458 27.47 5.18 18.04
CA LEU A 458 27.89 3.77 17.95
C LEU A 458 27.51 2.91 19.16
N SER A 459 26.86 3.47 20.17
CA SER A 459 26.36 2.67 21.29
C SER A 459 25.11 3.28 21.88
N VAL A 460 24.08 2.44 22.05
CA VAL A 460 22.85 2.62 22.85
C VAL A 460 21.58 2.69 22.01
N GLU A 461 20.76 1.67 22.30
CA GLU A 461 19.39 1.40 21.88
C GLU A 461 18.45 2.59 22.16
N SER A 462 17.49 2.73 21.25
CA SER A 462 16.42 3.72 21.30
C SER A 462 15.55 3.63 22.54
N VAL A 463 15.49 4.72 23.31
CA VAL A 463 14.36 5.08 24.17
C VAL A 463 13.79 6.39 23.66
N ILE A 464 12.57 6.38 23.09
CA ILE A 464 11.71 7.56 22.98
C ILE A 464 10.25 7.18 23.28
N TYR A 465 9.59 8.14 23.93
CA TYR A 465 8.32 8.15 24.64
C TYR A 465 7.10 7.54 23.94
N ILE A 466 6.24 6.96 24.80
CA ILE A 466 5.12 6.06 24.56
C ILE A 466 3.78 6.82 24.66
N ASP A 467 2.79 6.44 23.83
CA ASP A 467 1.36 6.58 24.18
C ASP A 467 0.98 5.42 25.14
N THR A 468 0.79 5.75 26.41
CA THR A 468 0.81 4.81 27.55
C THR A 468 -0.47 4.01 27.75
N ALA A 469 -1.49 4.20 26.94
CA ALA A 469 -2.77 3.52 27.14
C ALA A 469 -2.80 2.06 26.63
N ARG A 470 -1.92 1.68 25.69
CA ARG A 470 -1.86 0.31 25.13
C ARG A 470 -0.68 -0.52 25.61
N LEU A 471 0.40 0.15 26.04
CA LEU A 471 1.59 -0.53 26.57
C LEU A 471 1.38 -1.11 27.97
N HIS A 472 0.50 -0.51 28.79
CA HIS A 472 0.19 -1.03 30.11
C HIS A 472 -0.54 -2.38 30.03
N ASP A 473 -1.51 -2.53 29.12
CA ASP A 473 -2.23 -3.79 28.91
C ASP A 473 -1.31 -4.90 28.37
N LEU A 474 -0.38 -4.57 27.47
CA LEU A 474 0.62 -5.52 26.97
C LEU A 474 1.65 -5.91 28.04
N GLN A 475 2.11 -4.97 28.87
CA GLN A 475 3.02 -5.24 29.98
C GLN A 475 2.35 -6.08 31.09
N GLU A 476 1.08 -5.83 31.39
CA GLU A 476 0.31 -6.65 32.34
C GLU A 476 0.05 -8.07 31.80
N ASN A 477 -0.23 -8.22 30.50
CA ASN A 477 -0.40 -9.53 29.87
C ASN A 477 0.91 -10.34 29.80
N VAL A 478 2.02 -9.70 29.44
CA VAL A 478 3.35 -10.35 29.43
C VAL A 478 3.79 -10.74 30.85
N LYS A 479 3.52 -9.89 31.84
CA LYS A 479 3.78 -10.21 33.25
C LYS A 479 2.92 -11.38 33.73
N PHE A 480 1.63 -11.39 33.39
CA PHE A 480 0.71 -12.47 33.73
C PHE A 480 1.15 -13.82 33.15
N VAL A 481 1.56 -13.85 31.88
CA VAL A 481 2.04 -15.07 31.22
C VAL A 481 3.35 -15.57 31.83
N ASN A 482 4.29 -14.68 32.15
CA ASN A 482 5.55 -15.04 32.81
C ASN A 482 5.34 -15.56 34.24
N ASP A 483 4.42 -14.95 35.00
CA ASP A 483 4.04 -15.41 36.33
C ASP A 483 3.36 -16.79 36.26
N MET A 484 2.50 -17.01 35.26
CA MET A 484 1.86 -18.31 35.03
C MET A 484 2.88 -19.40 34.67
N ALA A 485 3.80 -19.12 33.74
CA ALA A 485 4.87 -20.05 33.36
C ALA A 485 5.81 -20.38 34.53
N THR A 486 6.13 -19.39 35.37
CA THR A 486 6.95 -19.56 36.57
C THR A 486 6.23 -20.42 37.62
N ASN A 487 4.93 -20.22 37.79
CA ASN A 487 4.10 -21.05 38.68
C ASN A 487 4.01 -22.49 38.18
N MET A 488 3.81 -22.69 36.88
CA MET A 488 3.77 -24.03 36.28
C MET A 488 5.11 -24.78 36.41
N LYS A 489 6.24 -24.10 36.21
CA LYS A 489 7.57 -24.72 36.42
C LYS A 489 7.78 -25.15 37.88
N ARG A 490 7.34 -24.32 38.82
CA ARG A 490 7.40 -24.59 40.27
C ARG A 490 6.53 -25.79 40.65
N ASP A 491 5.31 -25.84 40.15
CA ASP A 491 4.33 -26.89 40.49
C ASP A 491 4.66 -28.23 39.84
N LEU A 492 5.37 -28.22 38.70
CA LEU A 492 5.81 -29.43 37.99
C LEU A 492 7.21 -29.93 38.41
N GLY A 493 7.91 -29.22 39.30
CA GLY A 493 9.23 -29.64 39.80
C GLY A 493 10.32 -29.64 38.72
N TRP A 494 10.18 -28.84 37.67
CA TRP A 494 11.19 -28.70 36.63
C TRP A 494 12.26 -27.72 37.14
N GLN A 495 13.47 -28.24 37.42
CA GLN A 495 14.64 -27.42 37.76
C GLN A 495 15.23 -26.72 36.54
#